data_AF-A0A7J7C219-F1
#
_entry.id   AF-A0A7J7C219-F1
#
_cell.length_a   1.000
_cell.length_b   1.000
_cell.length_c   1.000
_cell.angle_alpha   90.00
_cell.angle_beta   90.00
_cell.angle_gamma   90.00
#
_symmetry.space_group_name_H-M   'P 1'
#
loop_
_entity.id
_entity.type
_entity.pdbx_description
1 polymer ?
#
loop_
_entity_poly.entity_id
_entity_poly.type
_entity_poly.pdbx_seq_one_letter_code
_entity_poly.pdbx_strand_id
1 'polypeptide(L)'
;MINSSIMEKSGSSFVGLRQSDLKKSFKLALRSLLTTCSKEEFDKAFSRFTGAEQECLHQLFVQVITSLHESIEEEFESLFLETQVGPALNIVEQLVEEQSLDPLFSEKTNFIDVAHDLSMAKKNEIHYLGSMLNRAVEQKRVIEAQIIELKNGRKDVPKTADIEKLRNGISSYGTYGMGFKVHG
;
A
#
# COMPACT_ATOMS: atom_id res chain seq x y z
N MET A 1 -14.78 42.25 -10.35
CA MET A 1 -15.04 41.64 -9.03
C MET A 1 -16.44 41.04 -9.06
N ILE A 2 -16.57 39.72 -9.18
CA ILE A 2 -17.87 39.03 -9.11
C ILE A 2 -17.67 37.75 -8.27
N ASN A 3 -18.43 37.67 -7.18
CA ASN A 3 -18.84 36.49 -6.41
C ASN A 3 -17.79 35.43 -6.01
N SER A 4 -17.02 35.73 -4.96
CA SER A 4 -16.35 34.71 -4.12
C SER A 4 -17.31 34.10 -3.09
N SER A 5 -18.53 33.70 -3.50
CA SER A 5 -19.63 33.30 -2.60
C SER A 5 -20.24 31.92 -2.93
N ILE A 6 -19.47 31.07 -3.62
CA ILE A 6 -19.84 29.67 -3.91
C ILE A 6 -18.72 28.76 -3.40
N MET A 7 -18.46 28.80 -2.08
CA MET A 7 -17.75 27.79 -1.30
C MET A 7 -17.81 28.19 0.18
N GLU A 8 -18.92 27.85 0.85
CA GLU A 8 -19.04 27.63 2.31
C GLU A 8 -20.54 27.41 2.67
N LYS A 9 -21.15 26.35 2.10
CA LYS A 9 -22.51 25.95 2.48
C LYS A 9 -22.71 24.43 2.49
N SER A 10 -21.85 23.75 3.23
CA SER A 10 -22.04 22.35 3.63
C SER A 10 -21.43 21.99 4.99
N GLY A 11 -21.09 22.98 5.83
CA GLY A 11 -20.76 22.80 7.25
C GLY A 11 -22.00 22.47 8.11
N SER A 12 -22.84 21.56 7.62
CA SER A 12 -23.96 21.02 8.39
C SER A 12 -23.41 19.99 9.36
N SER A 13 -23.12 20.42 10.59
CA SER A 13 -22.68 19.59 11.73
C SER A 13 -23.20 18.14 11.64
N PHE A 14 -22.37 17.22 11.14
CA PHE A 14 -22.70 15.79 11.07
C PHE A 14 -22.74 15.15 12.47
N VAL A 15 -22.13 15.81 13.46
CA VAL A 15 -22.08 15.41 14.87
C VAL A 15 -23.48 15.11 15.43
N GLY A 16 -23.74 13.85 15.74
CA GLY A 16 -24.94 13.39 16.41
C GLY A 16 -25.97 12.70 15.51
N LEU A 17 -25.70 12.54 14.20
CA LEU A 17 -26.60 11.83 13.30
C LEU A 17 -26.73 10.36 13.72
N ARG A 18 -25.60 9.64 13.90
CA ARG A 18 -25.58 8.24 14.38
C ARG A 18 -26.32 8.06 15.71
N GLN A 19 -26.11 8.98 16.65
CA GLN A 19 -26.85 8.98 17.93
C GLN A 19 -28.36 9.16 17.69
N SER A 20 -28.75 10.13 16.86
CA SER A 20 -30.16 10.39 16.57
C SER A 20 -30.84 9.22 15.87
N ASP A 21 -30.14 8.53 14.97
CA ASP A 21 -30.68 7.42 14.19
C ASP A 21 -30.79 6.14 15.01
N LEU A 22 -29.86 5.89 15.94
CA LEU A 22 -30.01 4.81 16.93
C LEU A 22 -31.26 5.05 17.80
N LYS A 23 -31.44 6.26 18.33
CA LYS A 23 -32.62 6.60 19.15
C LYS A 23 -33.94 6.50 18.36
N LYS A 24 -33.99 7.00 17.11
CA LYS A 24 -35.16 6.83 16.23
C LYS A 24 -35.45 5.36 15.96
N SER A 25 -34.43 4.57 15.62
CA SER A 25 -34.57 3.14 15.31
C SER A 25 -35.09 2.35 16.51
N PHE A 26 -34.59 2.65 17.71
CA PHE A 26 -35.09 2.06 18.95
C PHE A 26 -36.58 2.38 19.17
N LYS A 27 -36.98 3.65 19.11
CA LYS A 27 -38.39 4.04 19.31
C LYS A 27 -39.33 3.48 18.24
N LEU A 28 -38.86 3.34 16.99
CA LEU A 28 -39.61 2.67 15.93
C LEU A 28 -39.78 1.17 16.23
N ALA A 29 -38.70 0.46 16.59
CA ALA A 29 -38.75 -0.95 16.92
C ALA A 29 -39.64 -1.23 18.16
N LEU A 30 -39.53 -0.41 19.21
CA LEU A 30 -40.33 -0.53 20.42
C LEU A 30 -41.83 -0.35 20.13
N ARG A 31 -42.20 0.68 19.36
CA ARG A 31 -43.58 0.89 18.90
C ARG A 31 -44.07 -0.29 18.06
N SER A 32 -43.29 -0.71 17.08
CA SER A 32 -43.62 -1.85 16.23
C SER A 32 -43.80 -3.16 17.00
N LEU A 33 -43.13 -3.35 18.14
CA LEU A 33 -43.28 -4.54 18.99
C LEU A 33 -44.55 -4.47 19.87
N LEU A 34 -44.75 -3.34 20.55
CA LEU A 34 -45.78 -3.19 21.58
C LEU A 34 -47.16 -2.79 21.03
N THR A 35 -47.26 -2.20 19.84
CA THR A 35 -48.54 -1.84 19.20
C THR A 35 -48.97 -2.81 18.10
N THR A 36 -48.61 -4.09 18.20
CA THR A 36 -48.95 -5.15 17.23
C THR A 36 -50.40 -5.62 17.31
N CYS A 37 -51.00 -5.60 18.51
CA CYS A 37 -52.31 -6.19 18.76
C CYS A 37 -53.45 -5.26 18.31
N SER A 38 -54.27 -5.69 17.35
CA SER A 38 -55.50 -5.00 17.01
C SER A 38 -56.63 -5.30 17.99
N LYS A 39 -57.62 -4.39 18.09
CA LYS A 39 -58.84 -4.60 18.89
C LYS A 39 -59.61 -5.87 18.47
N GLU A 40 -59.63 -6.18 17.17
CA GLU A 40 -60.30 -7.38 16.64
C GLU A 40 -59.61 -8.67 17.09
N GLU A 41 -58.27 -8.71 17.09
CA GLU A 41 -57.49 -9.84 17.61
C GLU A 41 -57.65 -9.99 19.13
N PHE A 42 -57.70 -8.87 19.85
CA PHE A 42 -57.96 -8.83 21.28
C PHE A 42 -59.34 -9.43 21.60
N ASP A 43 -60.41 -8.93 20.98
CA ASP A 43 -61.78 -9.41 21.24
C ASP A 43 -61.97 -10.88 20.82
N LYS A 44 -61.24 -11.33 19.78
CA LYS A 44 -61.17 -12.76 19.40
C LYS A 44 -60.49 -13.62 20.47
N ALA A 45 -59.37 -13.15 21.03
CA ALA A 45 -58.66 -13.84 22.12
C ALA A 45 -59.52 -13.92 23.40
N PHE A 46 -60.30 -12.87 23.68
CA PHE A 46 -61.21 -12.78 24.83
C PHE A 46 -62.68 -13.08 24.46
N SER A 47 -62.93 -13.91 23.44
CA SER A 47 -64.28 -14.23 22.91
C SER A 47 -65.25 -14.93 23.88
N ARG A 48 -64.78 -15.33 25.06
CA ARG A 48 -65.61 -15.89 26.15
C ARG A 48 -66.20 -14.85 27.09
N PHE A 49 -65.71 -13.61 27.02
CA PHE A 49 -66.16 -12.48 27.83
C PHE A 49 -67.28 -11.71 27.11
N THR A 50 -68.11 -11.01 27.87
CA THR A 50 -69.09 -10.08 27.31
C THR A 50 -68.40 -8.83 26.75
N GLY A 51 -69.05 -8.11 25.82
CA GLY A 51 -68.46 -6.91 25.21
C GLY A 51 -68.06 -5.82 26.23
N ALA A 52 -68.76 -5.70 27.36
CA ALA A 52 -68.40 -4.77 28.44
C ALA A 52 -67.12 -5.20 29.19
N GLU A 53 -66.94 -6.51 29.42
CA GLU A 53 -65.72 -7.06 30.01
C GLU A 53 -64.53 -6.98 29.03
N GLN A 54 -64.75 -7.26 27.74
CA GLN A 54 -63.75 -7.10 26.68
C GLN A 54 -63.27 -5.65 26.55
N GLU A 55 -64.17 -4.67 26.68
CA GLU A 55 -63.81 -3.25 26.65
C GLU A 55 -63.00 -2.84 27.88
N CYS A 56 -63.40 -3.28 29.08
CA CYS A 56 -62.65 -3.06 30.31
C CYS A 56 -61.24 -3.69 30.26
N LEU A 57 -61.14 -4.93 29.78
CA LEU A 57 -59.86 -5.63 29.58
C LEU A 57 -58.99 -4.95 28.53
N HIS A 58 -59.57 -4.42 27.45
CA HIS A 58 -58.84 -3.71 26.42
C HIS A 58 -58.29 -2.37 26.94
N GLN A 59 -59.06 -1.63 27.74
CA GLN A 59 -58.58 -0.41 28.38
C GLN A 59 -57.42 -0.69 29.35
N LEU A 60 -57.50 -1.76 30.14
CA LEU A 60 -56.40 -2.20 31.01
C LEU A 60 -55.16 -2.62 30.18
N PHE A 61 -55.35 -3.33 29.07
CA PHE A 61 -54.28 -3.69 28.15
C PHE A 61 -53.57 -2.45 27.58
N VAL A 62 -54.32 -1.46 27.10
CA VAL A 62 -53.76 -0.19 26.59
C VAL A 62 -52.98 0.55 27.69
N GLN A 63 -53.48 0.56 28.94
CA GLN A 63 -52.75 1.16 30.07
C GLN A 63 -51.42 0.42 30.35
N VAL A 64 -51.44 -0.91 30.40
CA VAL A 64 -50.23 -1.73 30.61
C VAL A 64 -49.22 -1.52 29.48
N ILE A 65 -49.67 -1.53 28.22
CA ILE A 65 -48.79 -1.30 27.06
C ILE A 65 -48.21 0.11 27.06
N THR A 66 -48.98 1.13 27.42
CA THR A 66 -48.50 2.53 27.51
C THR A 66 -47.47 2.69 28.62
N SER A 67 -47.74 2.15 29.81
CA SER A 67 -46.81 2.22 30.94
C SER A 67 -45.51 1.42 30.68
N LEU A 68 -45.61 0.27 30.02
CA LEU A 68 -44.45 -0.51 29.58
C LEU A 68 -43.62 0.24 28.52
N HIS A 69 -44.29 0.94 27.61
CA HIS A 69 -43.65 1.82 26.63
C HIS A 69 -42.80 2.91 27.29
N GLU A 70 -43.38 3.64 28.24
CA GLU A 70 -42.73 4.72 28.98
C GLU A 70 -41.54 4.16 29.79
N SER A 71 -41.76 3.10 30.57
CA SER A 71 -40.71 2.47 31.38
C SER A 71 -39.52 1.98 30.55
N ILE A 72 -39.75 1.40 29.36
CA ILE A 72 -38.66 0.94 28.49
C ILE A 72 -37.93 2.12 27.83
N GLU A 73 -38.63 3.21 27.47
CA GLU A 73 -37.95 4.42 26.97
C GLU A 73 -37.10 5.11 28.04
N GLU A 74 -37.55 5.13 29.30
CA GLU A 74 -36.79 5.65 30.45
C GLU A 74 -35.55 4.81 30.77
N GLU A 75 -35.68 3.47 30.85
CA GLU A 75 -34.54 2.56 31.04
C GLU A 75 -33.52 2.68 29.89
N PHE A 76 -33.98 2.78 28.65
CA PHE A 76 -33.11 2.97 27.49
C PHE A 76 -32.34 4.30 27.57
N GLU A 77 -33.00 5.41 27.90
CA GLU A 77 -32.33 6.71 28.04
C GLU A 77 -31.34 6.72 29.22
N SER A 78 -31.68 6.08 30.33
CA SER A 78 -30.77 5.89 31.47
C SER A 78 -29.50 5.13 31.05
N LEU A 79 -29.66 3.94 30.45
CA LEU A 79 -28.55 3.12 29.95
C LEU A 79 -27.75 3.86 28.88
N PHE A 80 -28.39 4.60 27.97
CA PHE A 80 -27.74 5.35 26.90
C PHE A 80 -26.79 6.44 27.45
N LEU A 81 -27.16 7.06 28.56
CA LEU A 81 -26.35 8.05 29.27
C LEU A 81 -25.24 7.36 30.09
N GLU A 82 -25.58 6.34 30.88
CA GLU A 82 -24.64 5.59 31.73
C GLU A 82 -23.48 4.99 30.93
N THR A 83 -23.81 4.32 29.83
CA THR A 83 -22.85 3.64 28.95
C THR A 83 -22.10 4.59 28.00
N GLN A 84 -22.42 5.88 28.00
CA GLN A 84 -21.82 6.92 27.15
C GLN A 84 -21.88 6.58 25.64
N VAL A 85 -22.91 5.87 25.19
CA VAL A 85 -23.09 5.50 23.77
C VAL A 85 -23.20 6.73 22.86
N GLY A 86 -23.82 7.83 23.33
CA GLY A 86 -23.87 9.09 22.59
C GLY A 86 -22.47 9.65 22.27
N PRO A 87 -21.66 9.99 23.29
CA PRO A 87 -20.26 10.39 23.09
C PRO A 87 -19.45 9.42 22.23
N ALA A 88 -19.58 8.11 22.43
CA ALA A 88 -18.86 7.11 21.63
C ALA A 88 -19.27 7.14 20.14
N LEU A 89 -20.56 7.28 19.84
CA LEU A 89 -21.06 7.40 18.46
C LEU A 89 -20.62 8.72 17.81
N ASN A 90 -20.52 9.81 18.56
CA ASN A 90 -20.02 11.09 18.06
C ASN A 90 -18.52 11.01 17.72
N ILE A 91 -17.72 10.28 18.50
CA ILE A 91 -16.31 10.02 18.18
C ILE A 91 -16.19 9.15 16.92
N VAL A 92 -17.02 8.10 16.79
CA VAL A 92 -17.06 7.27 15.57
C VAL A 92 -17.48 8.09 14.33
N GLU A 93 -18.42 9.01 14.49
CA GLU A 93 -18.86 9.93 13.45
C GLU A 93 -17.71 10.84 12.98
N GLN A 94 -17.01 11.48 13.92
CA GLN A 94 -15.83 12.30 13.66
C GLN A 94 -14.71 11.50 12.98
N LEU A 95 -14.37 10.31 13.47
CA LEU A 95 -13.30 9.47 12.90
C LEU A 95 -13.63 9.01 11.47
N VAL A 96 -14.90 8.77 11.15
CA VAL A 96 -15.33 8.43 9.78
C VAL A 96 -15.27 9.66 8.88
N GLU A 97 -15.63 10.85 9.37
CA GLU A 97 -15.48 12.11 8.63
C GLU A 97 -14.00 12.41 8.35
N GLU A 98 -13.13 12.35 9.36
CA GLU A 98 -11.68 12.51 9.24
C GLU A 98 -11.06 11.51 8.26
N GLN A 99 -11.42 10.22 8.36
CA GLN A 99 -10.97 9.17 7.43
C GLN A 99 -11.43 9.42 5.99
N SER A 100 -12.63 9.98 5.79
CA SER A 100 -13.14 10.29 4.45
C SER A 100 -12.38 11.44 3.77
N LEU A 101 -11.69 12.26 4.56
CA LEU A 101 -10.90 13.40 4.09
C LEU A 101 -9.40 13.06 3.94
N ASP A 102 -8.91 11.94 4.49
CA ASP A 102 -7.52 11.49 4.35
C ASP A 102 -7.27 10.91 2.93
N PRO A 103 -6.48 11.59 2.08
CA PRO A 103 -6.19 11.11 0.74
C PRO A 103 -5.44 9.77 0.75
N LEU A 104 -4.59 9.53 1.77
CA LEU A 104 -3.77 8.33 1.90
C LEU A 104 -4.62 7.08 2.19
N PHE A 105 -5.81 7.26 2.75
CA PHE A 105 -6.74 6.16 3.02
C PHE A 105 -7.45 5.65 1.76
N SER A 106 -7.69 6.55 0.80
CA SER A 106 -8.20 6.21 -0.54
C SER A 106 -7.12 5.56 -1.42
N GLU A 107 -5.87 6.02 -1.29
CA GLU A 107 -4.80 5.76 -2.26
C GLU A 107 -4.01 4.46 -2.09
N LYS A 108 -4.52 3.51 -1.29
CA LYS A 108 -3.85 2.22 -1.00
C LYS A 108 -3.50 1.40 -2.26
N THR A 109 -4.23 1.61 -3.37
CA THR A 109 -3.97 0.97 -4.67
C THR A 109 -2.71 1.52 -5.35
N ASN A 110 -2.60 2.84 -5.52
CA ASN A 110 -1.51 3.45 -6.32
C ASN A 110 -0.12 3.16 -5.74
N PHE A 111 0.01 3.12 -4.41
CA PHE A 111 1.30 2.84 -3.77
C PHE A 111 1.83 1.42 -4.09
N ILE A 112 0.95 0.42 -4.16
CA ILE A 112 1.33 -0.97 -4.45
C ILE A 112 1.81 -1.10 -5.90
N ASP A 113 1.10 -0.49 -6.84
CA ASP A 113 1.43 -0.53 -8.25
C ASP A 113 2.76 0.21 -8.54
N VAL A 114 2.96 1.40 -7.96
CA VAL A 114 4.23 2.14 -8.07
C VAL A 114 5.40 1.36 -7.46
N ALA A 115 5.19 0.69 -6.32
CA ALA A 115 6.23 -0.15 -5.69
C ALA A 115 6.56 -1.39 -6.55
N HIS A 116 5.57 -1.99 -7.20
CA HIS A 116 5.76 -3.11 -8.12
C HIS A 116 6.56 -2.69 -9.37
N ASP A 117 6.19 -1.58 -10.01
CA ASP A 117 6.86 -1.09 -11.21
C ASP A 117 8.30 -0.65 -10.93
N LEU A 118 8.55 0.01 -9.80
CA LEU A 118 9.90 0.34 -9.35
C LEU A 118 10.75 -0.92 -9.10
N SER A 119 10.16 -1.96 -8.49
CA SER A 119 10.82 -3.24 -8.26
C SER A 119 11.19 -3.95 -9.56
N MET A 120 10.26 -3.98 -10.53
CA MET A 120 10.49 -4.55 -11.86
C MET A 120 11.56 -3.77 -12.64
N ALA A 121 11.52 -2.43 -12.62
CA ALA A 121 12.55 -1.60 -13.23
C ALA A 121 13.94 -1.88 -12.64
N LYS A 122 14.06 -1.95 -11.31
CA LYS A 122 15.33 -2.26 -10.62
C LYS A 122 15.84 -3.67 -10.91
N LYS A 123 14.96 -4.66 -10.98
CA LYS A 123 15.32 -6.04 -11.37
C LYS A 123 15.89 -6.11 -12.78
N ASN A 124 15.28 -5.39 -13.73
CA ASN A 124 15.73 -5.30 -15.12
C ASN A 124 17.08 -4.57 -15.22
N GLU A 125 17.27 -3.48 -14.48
CA GLU A 125 18.53 -2.74 -14.42
C GLU A 125 19.69 -3.60 -13.87
N ILE A 126 19.46 -4.34 -12.77
CA ILE A 126 20.44 -5.27 -12.20
C ILE A 126 20.82 -6.36 -13.22
N HIS A 127 19.84 -6.95 -13.92
CA HIS A 127 20.10 -7.95 -14.95
C HIS A 127 20.92 -7.38 -16.12
N TYR A 128 20.59 -6.17 -16.59
CA TYR A 128 21.33 -5.48 -17.64
C TYR A 128 22.79 -5.21 -17.23
N LEU A 129 23.01 -4.62 -16.06
CA LEU A 129 24.35 -4.34 -15.53
C LEU A 129 25.17 -5.62 -15.32
N GLY A 130 24.56 -6.69 -14.82
CA GLY A 130 25.19 -8.01 -14.71
C GLY A 130 25.62 -8.57 -16.07
N SER A 131 24.79 -8.42 -17.10
CA SER A 131 25.14 -8.84 -18.47
C SER A 131 26.32 -8.04 -19.05
N MET A 132 26.39 -6.73 -18.79
CA MET A 132 27.51 -5.89 -19.19
C MET A 132 28.81 -6.29 -18.47
N LEU A 133 28.73 -6.52 -17.15
CA LEU A 133 29.87 -6.93 -16.34
C LEU A 133 30.45 -8.26 -16.82
N ASN A 134 29.61 -9.27 -17.08
CA ASN A 134 30.04 -10.57 -17.60
C ASN A 134 30.77 -10.44 -18.95
N ARG A 135 30.27 -9.57 -19.86
CA ARG A 135 30.94 -9.30 -21.15
C ARG A 135 32.31 -8.63 -20.96
N ALA A 136 32.42 -7.65 -20.06
CA ALA A 136 33.67 -6.98 -19.76
C ALA A 136 34.71 -7.93 -19.10
N VAL A 137 34.26 -8.82 -18.21
CA VAL A 137 35.10 -9.85 -17.59
C VAL A 137 35.64 -10.83 -18.62
N GLU A 138 34.80 -11.34 -19.53
CA GLU A 138 35.27 -12.27 -20.57
C GLU A 138 36.19 -11.59 -21.58
N GLN A 139 35.92 -10.33 -21.97
CA GLN A 139 36.85 -9.53 -22.79
C GLN A 139 38.22 -9.37 -22.11
N LYS A 140 38.25 -9.05 -20.81
CA LYS A 140 39.49 -8.98 -20.04
C LYS A 140 40.24 -10.33 -20.06
N ARG A 141 39.53 -11.43 -19.83
CA ARG A 141 40.11 -12.79 -19.83
C ARG A 141 40.76 -13.15 -21.18
N VAL A 142 40.11 -12.81 -22.29
CA VAL A 142 40.65 -13.02 -23.65
C VAL A 142 41.94 -12.20 -23.85
N ILE A 143 41.95 -10.94 -23.43
CA ILE A 143 43.14 -10.07 -23.53
C ILE A 143 44.29 -10.61 -22.66
N GLU A 144 44.01 -11.06 -21.43
CA GLU A 144 45.01 -11.66 -20.54
C GLU A 144 45.61 -12.94 -21.14
N ALA A 145 44.80 -13.79 -21.78
CA ALA A 145 45.27 -14.97 -22.48
C ALA A 145 46.21 -14.62 -23.66
N GLN A 146 45.82 -13.65 -24.50
CA GLN A 146 46.65 -13.16 -25.61
C GLN A 146 47.99 -12.56 -25.13
N ILE A 147 48.00 -11.83 -24.01
CA ILE A 147 49.23 -11.29 -23.40
C ILE A 147 50.16 -12.42 -22.95
N ILE A 148 49.62 -13.51 -22.37
CA ILE A 148 50.41 -14.67 -21.95
C ILE A 148 51.00 -15.41 -23.16
N GLU A 149 50.22 -15.60 -24.23
CA GLU A 149 50.67 -16.22 -25.47
C GLU A 149 51.82 -15.44 -26.13
N LEU A 150 51.64 -14.13 -26.33
CA LEU A 150 52.68 -13.23 -26.87
C LEU A 150 53.95 -13.21 -26.00
N LYS A 151 53.80 -13.29 -24.68
CA LYS A 151 54.93 -13.34 -23.73
C LYS A 151 55.72 -14.66 -23.82
N ASN A 152 55.06 -15.76 -24.19
CA ASN A 152 55.70 -17.06 -24.36
C ASN A 152 56.37 -17.18 -25.73
N GLY A 153 55.67 -16.87 -26.84
CA GLY A 153 56.27 -16.91 -28.18
C GLY A 153 57.49 -15.98 -28.35
N ARG A 154 57.60 -14.92 -27.54
CA ARG A 154 58.80 -14.06 -27.48
C ARG A 154 60.04 -14.73 -26.88
N LYS A 155 59.88 -15.81 -26.11
CA LYS A 155 60.98 -16.62 -25.55
C LYS A 155 61.50 -17.67 -26.53
N ASP A 156 60.66 -18.09 -27.47
CA ASP A 156 60.97 -19.18 -28.41
C ASP A 156 61.77 -18.72 -29.65
N VAL A 157 62.07 -17.42 -29.75
CA VAL A 157 62.94 -16.84 -30.79
C VAL A 157 64.42 -16.93 -30.37
N PRO A 158 65.29 -17.72 -31.04
CA PRO A 158 66.68 -17.88 -30.65
C PRO A 158 67.53 -16.63 -30.98
N LYS A 159 67.55 -15.65 -30.09
CA LYS A 159 68.14 -14.32 -30.35
C LYS A 159 69.69 -14.26 -30.35
N THR A 160 70.37 -15.41 -30.42
CA THR A 160 71.84 -15.50 -30.30
C THR A 160 72.51 -16.26 -31.44
N ALA A 161 71.87 -17.29 -32.02
CA ALA A 161 72.49 -18.15 -33.03
C ALA A 161 72.92 -17.40 -34.31
N ASP A 162 72.06 -16.52 -34.84
CA ASP A 162 72.36 -15.78 -36.07
C ASP A 162 73.40 -14.66 -35.87
N ILE A 163 73.49 -14.10 -34.66
CA ILE A 163 74.45 -13.05 -34.32
C ILE A 163 75.88 -13.62 -34.25
N GLU A 164 76.05 -14.84 -33.73
CA GLU A 164 77.37 -15.51 -33.74
C GLU A 164 77.81 -15.86 -35.15
N LYS A 165 76.88 -16.32 -36.00
CA LYS A 165 77.13 -16.65 -37.41
C LYS A 165 77.62 -15.42 -38.19
N LEU A 166 76.99 -14.26 -37.98
CA LEU A 166 77.41 -12.99 -38.60
C LEU A 166 78.78 -12.54 -38.08
N ARG A 167 79.02 -12.63 -36.77
CA ARG A 167 80.27 -12.20 -36.11
C ARG A 167 81.49 -13.00 -36.59
N ASN A 168 81.33 -14.32 -36.74
CA ASN A 168 82.41 -15.19 -37.25
C ASN A 168 82.70 -14.94 -38.75
N GLY A 169 81.71 -14.51 -39.54
CA GLY A 169 81.93 -14.11 -40.93
C GLY A 169 82.80 -12.87 -41.07
N ILE A 170 82.54 -11.83 -40.26
CA ILE A 170 83.21 -10.52 -40.36
C ILE A 170 84.69 -10.59 -39.97
N SER A 171 85.08 -11.49 -39.05
CA SER A 171 86.47 -11.60 -38.57
C SER A 171 87.48 -12.14 -39.61
N SER A 172 87.04 -12.55 -40.80
CA SER A 172 87.89 -13.20 -41.81
C SER A 172 88.52 -12.28 -42.86
N TYR A 173 88.17 -10.98 -42.89
CA TYR A 173 88.57 -10.05 -43.97
C TYR A 173 89.54 -8.92 -43.55
N GLY A 174 89.99 -8.87 -42.29
CA GLY A 174 90.65 -7.68 -41.72
C GLY A 174 92.19 -7.59 -41.79
N THR A 175 92.89 -8.50 -42.48
CA THR A 175 94.34 -8.73 -42.26
C THR A 175 95.27 -8.60 -43.48
N TYR A 176 95.05 -7.64 -44.39
CA TYR A 176 96.03 -7.34 -45.46
C TYR A 176 96.20 -5.85 -45.83
N GLY A 177 97.33 -5.26 -45.40
CA GLY A 177 98.00 -4.07 -45.98
C GLY A 177 97.29 -2.71 -45.84
N MET A 178 97.93 -1.54 -45.94
CA MET A 178 99.33 -1.05 -45.92
C MET A 178 99.22 0.38 -45.34
N GLY A 179 100.12 0.97 -44.55
CA GLY A 179 101.56 1.05 -44.74
C GLY A 179 101.94 2.14 -45.76
N PHE A 180 102.01 3.44 -45.37
CA PHE A 180 103.11 4.37 -45.69
C PHE A 180 102.95 5.81 -45.11
N LYS A 181 104.06 6.56 -45.14
CA LYS A 181 104.38 7.90 -44.59
C LYS A 181 104.79 8.82 -45.81
N VAL A 182 104.94 10.15 -45.82
CA VAL A 182 105.43 11.16 -44.85
C VAL A 182 104.73 12.54 -45.08
N HIS A 183 105.12 13.58 -44.34
CA HIS A 183 104.67 14.98 -44.38
C HIS A 183 105.00 15.76 -45.67
N GLY A 184 104.27 16.87 -45.84
CA GLY A 184 104.75 18.15 -46.36
C GLY A 184 104.25 19.26 -45.44
#